data_AF-A0A842QIN1-F1
#
_entry.id   AF-A0A842QIN1-F1
#
_cell.length_a   1.000
_cell.length_b   1.000
_cell.length_c   1.000
_cell.angle_alpha   90.00
_cell.angle_beta   90.00
_cell.angle_gamma   90.00
#
_symmetry.space_group_name_H-M   'P 1'
#
loop_
_entity.id
_entity.type
_entity.pdbx_description
1 polymer ?
#
loop_
_entity_poly.entity_id
_entity_poly.type
_entity_poly.pdbx_seq_one_letter_code
_entity_poly.pdbx_strand_id
1 'polypeptide(L)'
;METKKLLGNIQRVLDSVGVDKHIDTDRLHRPEIGASRWEYLKELEADLRKTIDAFSDDERLPDTLMRLANLHFQDGNLAKAIMLYDLVLGIEPRRPEAIMYMGIAYLYADKPRDAVECFRVINDMQPNEAEILAYLALAEFQAGKLSRAKNHLDRSLEITPDCDRALYVKSLYLEELGRIEEATDELEKLLKINPASFPALLQLARMRTEQGDVESAKKLLDRALNMDPAHPIALSALGDIFYELDQYESALYYFDKALGINPDFSELWVKKGDAHMALRATEQAHNAYEKAVSLDPENATAWMKNGELLALQGDRSAALKCYDTAISLEPENAEFAHQRGMLHIAAGKLESALIDFDLALAAEPSDPTHIYQRAIVLELLDRPEEAKRTWEIARDLYESIGNPNKAAECSARARRLA
;
A
#
# COMPACT_ATOMS: atom_id res chain seq x y z
N MET A 1 -4.84 -38.86 25.43
CA MET A 1 -3.73 -39.67 24.88
C MET A 1 -2.86 -38.80 23.98
N GLU A 2 -2.11 -37.85 24.49
CA GLU A 2 -1.77 -37.40 25.84
C GLU A 2 -1.41 -35.94 25.63
N THR A 3 -1.84 -34.98 26.46
CA THR A 3 -1.42 -33.57 26.33
C THR A 3 0.08 -33.48 26.02
N LYS A 4 0.93 -34.26 26.69
CA LYS A 4 2.38 -34.37 26.42
C LYS A 4 2.81 -34.67 24.97
N LYS A 5 2.00 -35.35 24.14
CA LYS A 5 2.27 -35.65 22.73
C LYS A 5 1.85 -34.54 21.78
N LEU A 6 0.90 -33.68 22.16
CA LEU A 6 0.36 -32.63 21.28
C LEU A 6 1.45 -31.64 20.86
N LEU A 7 2.21 -31.10 21.80
CA LEU A 7 3.35 -30.22 21.50
C LEU A 7 4.38 -30.91 20.60
N GLY A 8 4.66 -32.19 20.83
CA GLY A 8 5.55 -32.99 19.97
C GLY A 8 5.00 -33.25 18.56
N ASN A 9 3.68 -33.25 18.38
CA ASN A 9 3.07 -33.33 17.05
C ASN A 9 3.22 -32.00 16.30
N ILE A 10 2.94 -30.90 16.99
CA ILE A 10 3.06 -29.53 16.44
C ILE A 10 4.52 -29.26 16.04
N GLN A 11 5.46 -29.54 16.95
CA GLN A 11 6.89 -29.38 16.68
C GLN A 11 7.33 -30.17 15.45
N ARG A 12 6.88 -31.42 15.30
CA ARG A 12 7.19 -32.23 14.10
C ARG A 12 6.65 -31.62 12.81
N VAL A 13 5.46 -31.02 12.85
CA VAL A 13 4.92 -30.32 11.68
C VAL A 13 5.78 -29.09 11.39
N LEU A 14 6.09 -28.26 12.39
CA LEU A 14 6.94 -27.07 12.24
C LEU A 14 8.35 -27.41 11.72
N ASP A 15 8.97 -28.49 12.22
CA ASP A 15 10.27 -28.99 11.76
C ASP A 15 10.21 -29.42 10.29
N SER A 16 9.12 -30.07 9.88
CA SER A 16 8.93 -30.50 8.48
C SER A 16 8.77 -29.36 7.48
N VAL A 17 8.45 -28.16 7.97
CA VAL A 17 8.28 -26.93 7.18
C VAL A 17 9.51 -26.04 7.26
N GLY A 18 10.44 -26.32 8.18
CA GLY A 18 11.65 -25.50 8.38
C GLY A 18 11.37 -24.18 9.09
N VAL A 19 10.32 -24.11 9.92
CA VAL A 19 10.03 -22.88 10.68
C VAL A 19 11.02 -22.75 11.82
N ASP A 20 11.93 -21.80 11.69
CA ASP A 20 12.97 -21.48 12.65
C ASP A 20 12.47 -20.57 13.79
N LYS A 21 13.26 -20.51 14.87
CA LYS A 21 13.01 -19.59 16.00
C LYS A 21 13.22 -18.12 15.61
N HIS A 22 14.05 -17.88 14.60
CA HIS A 22 14.29 -16.56 14.03
C HIS A 22 13.83 -16.57 12.59
N ILE A 23 13.21 -15.48 12.16
CA ILE A 23 12.72 -15.31 10.79
C ILE A 23 13.35 -14.08 10.16
N ASP A 24 13.56 -14.13 8.84
CA ASP A 24 13.84 -12.95 8.05
C ASP A 24 12.56 -12.09 8.01
N THR A 25 12.55 -11.02 8.81
CA THR A 25 11.39 -10.15 8.97
C THR A 25 11.11 -9.31 7.75
N ASP A 26 12.06 -9.21 6.82
CA ASP A 26 11.92 -8.46 5.58
C ASP A 26 11.28 -9.28 4.45
N ARG A 27 11.00 -10.57 4.69
CA ARG A 27 10.38 -11.48 3.72
C ARG A 27 9.15 -12.17 4.32
N LEU A 28 7.99 -11.59 4.05
CA LEU A 28 6.70 -12.22 4.30
C LEU A 28 6.36 -13.16 3.15
N HIS A 29 6.89 -14.39 3.19
CA HIS A 29 6.52 -15.42 2.23
C HIS A 29 5.79 -16.56 2.93
N ARG A 30 4.59 -16.86 2.44
CA ARG A 30 3.81 -18.00 2.91
C ARG A 30 4.62 -19.28 2.72
N PRO A 31 4.93 -20.03 3.79
CA PRO A 31 5.70 -21.25 3.63
C PRO A 31 4.92 -22.27 2.79
N GLU A 32 5.63 -23.00 1.91
CA GLU A 32 5.06 -24.06 1.07
C GLU A 32 4.62 -25.26 1.92
N ILE A 33 3.46 -25.14 2.53
CA ILE A 33 2.81 -26.20 3.29
C ILE A 33 1.66 -26.72 2.44
N GLY A 34 1.71 -28.01 2.08
CA GLY A 34 0.61 -28.65 1.35
C GLY A 34 -0.72 -28.55 2.13
N ALA A 35 -1.83 -28.35 1.43
CA ALA A 35 -3.15 -28.09 2.03
C ALA A 35 -3.54 -29.08 3.14
N SER A 36 -3.27 -30.38 2.97
CA SER A 36 -3.54 -31.41 3.99
C SER A 36 -2.74 -31.21 5.27
N ARG A 37 -1.50 -30.71 5.18
CA ARG A 37 -0.65 -30.42 6.36
C ARG A 37 -1.11 -29.16 7.06
N TRP A 38 -1.52 -28.14 6.31
CA TRP A 38 -2.12 -26.94 6.88
C TRP A 38 -3.38 -27.27 7.67
N GLU A 39 -4.25 -28.11 7.11
CA GLU A 39 -5.48 -28.50 7.79
C GLU A 39 -5.20 -29.30 9.06
N TYR A 40 -4.25 -30.24 9.00
CA TYR A 40 -3.81 -30.97 10.17
C TYR A 40 -3.19 -30.05 11.24
N LEU A 41 -2.40 -29.03 10.84
CA LEU A 41 -1.85 -28.07 11.79
C LEU A 41 -2.95 -27.24 12.46
N LYS A 42 -3.97 -26.81 11.72
CA LYS A 42 -5.13 -26.11 12.29
C LYS A 42 -5.87 -26.96 13.32
N GLU A 43 -6.05 -28.26 13.05
CA GLU A 43 -6.64 -29.19 14.02
C GLU A 43 -5.81 -29.25 15.32
N LEU A 44 -4.49 -29.42 15.19
CA LEU A 44 -3.58 -29.46 16.34
C LEU A 44 -3.56 -28.14 17.11
N GLU A 45 -3.62 -26.99 16.43
CA GLU A 45 -3.70 -25.67 17.06
C GLU A 45 -5.02 -25.46 17.80
N ALA A 46 -6.14 -25.93 17.23
CA ALA A 46 -7.45 -25.86 17.87
C ALA A 46 -7.46 -26.69 19.16
N ASP A 47 -6.84 -27.87 19.14
CA ASP A 47 -6.67 -28.71 20.33
C ASP A 47 -5.71 -28.08 21.35
N LEU A 48 -4.60 -27.47 20.89
CA LEU A 48 -3.66 -26.76 21.76
C LEU A 48 -4.38 -25.64 22.50
N ARG A 49 -5.13 -24.80 21.78
CA ARG A 49 -5.87 -23.68 22.37
C ARG A 49 -6.91 -24.13 23.41
N LYS A 50 -7.58 -25.26 23.19
CA LYS A 50 -8.55 -25.82 24.17
C LYS A 50 -7.89 -26.39 25.43
N THR A 51 -6.62 -26.77 25.33
CA THR A 51 -5.91 -27.50 26.39
C THR A 51 -4.68 -26.77 26.89
N ILE A 52 -4.52 -25.49 26.54
CA ILE A 52 -3.28 -24.75 26.76
C ILE A 52 -2.93 -24.60 28.25
N ASP A 53 -3.95 -24.41 29.10
CA ASP A 53 -3.78 -24.32 30.55
C ASP A 53 -3.18 -25.61 31.13
N ALA A 54 -3.38 -26.76 30.48
CA ALA A 54 -2.78 -28.03 30.89
C ALA A 54 -1.27 -28.14 30.57
N PHE A 55 -0.71 -27.12 29.89
CA PHE A 55 0.70 -27.02 29.52
C PHE A 55 1.42 -25.84 30.19
N SER A 56 0.81 -25.19 31.19
CA SER A 56 1.40 -24.03 31.87
C SER A 56 2.84 -24.27 32.35
N ASP A 57 3.16 -25.52 32.71
CA ASP A 57 4.44 -25.92 33.27
C ASP A 57 5.34 -26.68 32.26
N ASP A 58 4.91 -26.87 31.00
CA ASP A 58 5.71 -27.56 29.98
C ASP A 58 6.70 -26.57 29.35
N GLU A 59 7.99 -26.74 29.63
CA GLU A 59 9.08 -25.88 29.15
C GLU A 59 9.15 -25.76 27.61
N ARG A 60 8.53 -26.68 26.87
CA ARG A 60 8.50 -26.63 25.39
C ARG A 60 7.43 -25.69 24.87
N LEU A 61 6.45 -25.29 25.69
CA LEU A 61 5.30 -24.52 25.25
C LEU A 61 5.70 -23.15 24.68
N PRO A 62 6.50 -22.31 25.37
CA PRO A 62 6.88 -20.98 24.86
C PRO A 62 7.58 -21.05 23.50
N ASP A 63 8.53 -21.98 23.34
CA ASP A 63 9.26 -22.19 22.08
C ASP A 63 8.35 -22.69 20.95
N THR A 64 7.39 -23.55 21.27
CA THR A 64 6.42 -24.05 20.28
C THR A 64 5.48 -22.94 19.83
N LEU A 65 5.00 -22.12 20.76
CA LEU A 65 4.16 -20.96 20.48
C LEU A 65 4.93 -19.90 19.68
N MET A 66 6.20 -19.64 20.00
CA MET A 66 7.04 -18.72 19.24
C MET A 66 7.18 -19.16 17.78
N ARG A 67 7.46 -20.45 17.54
CA ARG A 67 7.59 -20.97 16.18
C ARG A 67 6.25 -20.95 15.44
N LEU A 68 5.13 -21.24 16.12
CA LEU A 68 3.80 -21.06 15.53
C LEU A 68 3.53 -19.59 15.18
N ALA A 69 3.89 -18.66 16.06
CA ALA A 69 3.74 -17.23 15.83
C ALA A 69 4.54 -16.79 14.61
N ASN A 70 5.80 -17.21 14.51
CA ASN A 70 6.66 -16.97 13.35
C ASN A 70 6.09 -17.54 12.05
N LEU A 71 5.50 -18.74 12.10
CA LEU A 71 4.83 -19.33 10.94
C LEU A 71 3.65 -18.45 10.47
N HIS A 72 2.78 -18.04 11.40
CA HIS A 72 1.65 -17.17 11.09
C HIS A 72 2.10 -15.77 10.65
N PHE A 73 3.23 -15.28 11.18
CA PHE A 73 3.85 -14.04 10.72
C PHE A 73 4.25 -14.17 9.25
N GLN A 74 5.01 -15.21 8.88
CA GLN A 74 5.43 -15.47 7.49
C GLN A 74 4.24 -15.71 6.54
N ASP A 75 3.16 -16.33 7.02
CA ASP A 75 1.89 -16.51 6.29
C ASP A 75 1.13 -15.17 6.07
N GLY A 76 1.56 -14.08 6.70
CA GLY A 76 0.88 -12.78 6.67
C GLY A 76 -0.33 -12.71 7.62
N ASN A 77 -0.58 -13.74 8.43
CA ASN A 77 -1.64 -13.76 9.43
C ASN A 77 -1.18 -13.04 10.72
N LEU A 78 -0.98 -11.74 10.61
CA LEU A 78 -0.40 -10.89 11.66
C LEU A 78 -1.23 -10.91 12.94
N ALA A 79 -2.56 -10.94 12.84
CA ALA A 79 -3.45 -10.99 14.00
C ALA A 79 -3.21 -12.26 14.85
N LYS A 80 -3.01 -13.40 14.19
CA LYS A 80 -2.72 -14.66 14.86
C LYS A 80 -1.29 -14.73 15.37
N ALA A 81 -0.33 -14.19 14.62
CA ALA A 81 1.05 -14.05 15.07
C ALA A 81 1.13 -13.23 16.37
N ILE A 82 0.52 -12.04 16.39
CA ILE A 82 0.45 -11.16 17.57
C ILE A 82 -0.20 -11.88 18.77
N MET A 83 -1.32 -12.57 18.56
CA MET A 83 -1.97 -13.35 19.63
C MET A 83 -1.04 -14.41 20.23
N LEU A 84 -0.29 -15.12 19.38
CA LEU A 84 0.63 -16.16 19.83
C LEU A 84 1.86 -15.57 20.52
N TYR A 85 2.40 -14.43 20.06
CA TYR A 85 3.46 -13.72 20.78
C TYR A 85 2.98 -13.22 22.15
N ASP A 86 1.78 -12.64 22.24
CA ASP A 86 1.19 -12.21 23.52
C ASP A 86 1.04 -13.37 24.50
N LEU A 87 0.63 -14.54 24.01
CA LEU A 87 0.55 -15.76 24.80
C LEU A 87 1.93 -16.24 25.29
N VAL A 88 2.97 -16.12 24.47
CA VAL A 88 4.37 -16.36 24.91
C VAL A 88 4.73 -15.39 26.03
N LEU A 89 4.41 -14.10 25.89
CA LEU A 89 4.69 -13.08 26.89
C LEU A 89 3.87 -13.24 28.18
N GLY A 90 2.70 -13.88 28.10
CA GLY A 90 1.95 -14.30 29.29
C GLY A 90 2.70 -15.33 30.15
N ILE A 91 3.54 -16.16 29.52
CA ILE A 91 4.36 -17.19 30.20
C ILE A 91 5.75 -16.63 30.55
N GLU A 92 6.38 -15.92 29.61
CA GLU A 92 7.72 -15.33 29.70
C GLU A 92 7.67 -13.81 29.43
N PRO A 93 7.26 -12.96 30.40
CA PRO A 93 6.97 -11.53 30.18
C PRO A 93 8.12 -10.66 29.71
N ARG A 94 9.35 -11.18 29.74
CA ARG A 94 10.58 -10.45 29.37
C ARG A 94 11.40 -11.24 28.35
N ARG A 95 10.72 -11.88 27.40
CA ARG A 95 11.37 -12.57 26.29
C ARG A 95 11.61 -11.59 25.11
N PRO A 96 12.85 -11.12 24.88
CA PRO A 96 13.12 -10.06 23.90
C PRO A 96 12.65 -10.40 22.50
N GLU A 97 12.82 -11.65 22.06
CA GLU A 97 12.46 -12.09 20.70
C GLU A 97 10.95 -12.01 20.44
N ALA A 98 10.13 -12.40 21.44
CA ALA A 98 8.67 -12.29 21.32
C ALA A 98 8.24 -10.82 21.23
N ILE A 99 8.80 -9.95 22.07
CA ILE A 99 8.48 -8.52 22.05
C ILE A 99 8.92 -7.90 20.72
N MET A 100 10.10 -8.31 20.21
CA MET A 100 10.66 -7.80 18.97
C MET A 100 9.77 -8.15 17.78
N TYR A 101 9.47 -9.43 17.60
CA TYR A 101 8.65 -9.89 16.48
C TYR A 101 7.19 -9.44 16.60
N MET A 102 6.66 -9.31 17.82
CA MET A 102 5.35 -8.69 18.03
C MET A 102 5.34 -7.21 17.63
N GLY A 103 6.38 -6.45 17.98
CA GLY A 103 6.55 -5.05 17.56
C GLY A 103 6.62 -4.92 16.04
N ILE A 104 7.37 -5.78 15.38
CA ILE A 104 7.45 -5.81 13.91
C ILE A 104 6.09 -6.22 13.30
N ALA A 105 5.39 -7.19 13.90
CA ALA A 105 4.05 -7.60 13.44
C ALA A 105 3.04 -6.45 13.54
N TYR A 106 3.14 -5.61 14.58
CA TYR A 106 2.35 -4.39 14.69
C TYR A 106 2.67 -3.37 13.60
N LEU A 107 3.93 -3.23 13.17
CA LEU A 107 4.27 -2.37 12.02
C LEU A 107 3.61 -2.86 10.74
N TYR A 108 3.69 -4.17 10.44
CA TYR A 108 3.03 -4.74 9.26
C TYR A 108 1.50 -4.69 9.34
N ALA A 109 0.94 -4.66 10.56
CA ALA A 109 -0.51 -4.57 10.79
C ALA A 109 -1.02 -3.13 10.82
N ASP A 110 -0.20 -2.15 10.42
CA ASP A 110 -0.48 -0.70 10.46
C ASP A 110 -0.91 -0.20 11.84
N LYS A 111 -0.23 -0.70 12.88
CA LYS A 111 -0.43 -0.32 14.29
C LYS A 111 0.86 0.24 14.89
N PRO A 112 1.37 1.37 14.37
CA PRO A 112 2.68 1.87 14.76
C PRO A 112 2.76 2.30 16.23
N ARG A 113 1.62 2.67 16.86
CA ARG A 113 1.59 3.01 18.29
C ARG A 113 1.88 1.81 19.19
N ASP A 114 1.32 0.65 18.87
CA ASP A 114 1.54 -0.60 19.62
C ASP A 114 2.97 -1.10 19.40
N ALA A 115 3.49 -0.94 18.18
CA ALA A 115 4.89 -1.24 17.85
C ALA A 115 5.88 -0.39 18.68
N VAL A 116 5.63 0.92 18.83
CA VAL A 116 6.44 1.81 19.67
C VAL A 116 6.53 1.30 21.10
N GLU A 117 5.41 0.84 21.67
CA GLU A 117 5.40 0.31 23.05
C GLU A 117 6.26 -0.94 23.17
N CYS A 118 6.20 -1.86 22.19
CA CYS A 118 7.04 -3.05 22.15
C CYS A 118 8.53 -2.69 22.11
N PHE A 119 8.94 -1.86 21.15
CA PHE A 119 10.36 -1.50 21.00
C PHE A 119 10.89 -0.65 22.17
N ARG A 120 10.04 0.16 22.81
CA ARG A 120 10.43 0.87 24.04
C ARG A 120 10.74 -0.11 25.17
N VAL A 121 9.91 -1.13 25.38
CA VAL A 121 10.16 -2.15 26.40
C VAL A 121 11.49 -2.87 26.15
N ILE A 122 11.79 -3.22 24.89
CA ILE A 122 13.06 -3.84 24.55
C ILE A 122 14.23 -2.88 24.79
N ASN A 123 14.13 -1.62 24.36
CA ASN A 123 15.17 -0.62 24.61
C ASN A 123 15.40 -0.36 26.11
N ASP A 124 14.37 -0.45 26.95
CA ASP A 124 14.53 -0.36 28.41
C ASP A 124 15.27 -1.57 28.99
N MET A 125 15.11 -2.76 28.39
CA MET A 125 15.81 -3.99 28.77
C MET A 125 17.25 -4.04 28.24
N GLN A 126 17.45 -3.54 27.02
CA GLN A 126 18.67 -3.60 26.20
C GLN A 126 18.96 -2.20 25.62
N PRO A 127 19.44 -1.26 26.45
CA PRO A 127 19.62 0.12 26.02
C PRO A 127 20.81 0.29 25.07
N ASN A 128 20.66 1.19 24.10
CA ASN A 128 21.69 1.55 23.10
C ASN A 128 22.07 0.41 22.15
N GLU A 129 21.13 -0.47 21.80
CA GLU A 129 21.28 -1.34 20.65
C GLU A 129 20.78 -0.62 19.39
N ALA A 130 21.66 -0.49 18.38
CA ALA A 130 21.34 0.27 17.17
C ALA A 130 20.11 -0.27 16.44
N GLU A 131 19.99 -1.59 16.29
CA GLU A 131 18.86 -2.20 15.60
C GLU A 131 17.51 -1.90 16.29
N ILE A 132 17.45 -2.01 17.62
CA ILE A 132 16.23 -1.70 18.40
C ILE A 132 15.88 -0.22 18.26
N LEU A 133 16.87 0.67 18.32
CA LEU A 133 16.66 2.10 18.11
C LEU A 133 16.16 2.41 16.69
N ALA A 134 16.64 1.68 15.69
CA ALA A 134 16.18 1.82 14.30
C ALA A 134 14.72 1.37 14.14
N TYR A 135 14.32 0.24 14.74
CA TYR A 135 12.91 -0.19 14.73
C TYR A 135 12.00 0.74 15.54
N LEU A 136 12.47 1.26 16.67
CA LEU A 136 11.73 2.28 17.42
C LEU A 136 11.56 3.57 16.59
N ALA A 137 12.61 4.01 15.88
CA ALA A 137 12.55 5.15 14.98
C ALA A 137 11.56 4.91 13.83
N LEU A 138 11.55 3.72 13.23
CA LEU A 138 10.57 3.33 12.21
C LEU A 138 9.13 3.42 12.73
N ALA A 139 8.88 2.86 13.91
CA ALA A 139 7.56 2.87 14.54
C ALA A 139 7.10 4.29 14.88
N GLU A 140 8.01 5.12 15.39
CA GLU A 140 7.71 6.53 15.68
C GLU A 140 7.47 7.36 14.42
N PHE A 141 8.21 7.08 13.34
CA PHE A 141 8.02 7.72 12.04
C PHE A 141 6.61 7.42 11.50
N GLN A 142 6.22 6.15 11.43
CA GLN A 142 4.88 5.74 11.00
C GLN A 142 3.77 6.25 11.93
N ALA A 143 4.07 6.44 13.22
CA ALA A 143 3.13 7.07 14.17
C ALA A 143 3.05 8.61 14.04
N GLY A 144 3.76 9.24 13.09
CA GLY A 144 3.80 10.68 12.87
C GLY A 144 4.65 11.45 13.89
N LYS A 145 5.45 10.77 14.72
CA LYS A 145 6.28 11.37 15.77
C LYS A 145 7.68 11.71 15.25
N LEU A 146 7.74 12.52 14.18
CA LEU A 146 8.96 12.79 13.39
C LEU A 146 10.16 13.23 14.24
N SER A 147 9.97 14.11 15.22
CA SER A 147 11.09 14.58 16.07
C SER A 147 11.71 13.48 16.93
N ARG A 148 10.90 12.54 17.43
CA ARG A 148 11.40 11.42 18.23
C ARG A 148 12.06 10.38 17.34
N ALA A 149 11.42 10.07 16.21
CA ALA A 149 11.97 9.17 15.20
C ALA A 149 13.37 9.62 14.78
N LYS A 150 13.55 10.91 14.49
CA LYS A 150 14.85 11.49 14.15
C LYS A 150 15.88 11.28 15.26
N ASN A 151 15.54 11.56 16.52
CA ASN A 151 16.49 11.42 17.63
C ASN A 151 16.96 9.97 17.81
N HIS A 152 16.05 8.99 17.76
CA HIS A 152 16.41 7.58 17.87
C HIS A 152 17.18 7.09 16.65
N LEU A 153 16.83 7.58 15.45
CA LEU A 153 17.56 7.30 14.22
C LEU A 153 19.00 7.83 14.27
N ASP A 154 19.19 9.10 14.63
CA ASP A 154 20.51 9.72 14.76
C ASP A 154 21.34 8.94 15.78
N ARG A 155 20.74 8.58 16.92
CA ARG A 155 21.41 7.78 17.95
C ARG A 155 21.79 6.38 17.46
N SER A 156 20.93 5.72 16.68
CA SER A 156 21.23 4.42 16.08
C SER A 156 22.45 4.51 15.16
N LEU A 157 22.50 5.53 14.31
CA LEU A 157 23.61 5.75 13.36
C LEU A 157 24.90 6.22 14.04
N GLU A 158 24.82 6.89 15.20
CA GLU A 158 25.99 7.19 16.04
C GLU A 158 26.63 5.90 16.59
N ILE A 159 25.80 4.94 17.02
CA ILE A 159 26.26 3.66 17.58
C ILE A 159 26.79 2.75 16.48
N THR A 160 26.06 2.65 15.37
CA THR A 160 26.38 1.78 14.23
C THR A 160 26.07 2.51 12.92
N PRO A 161 27.07 3.20 12.32
CA PRO A 161 26.88 4.00 11.10
C PRO A 161 26.48 3.21 9.84
N ASP A 162 26.63 1.89 9.90
CA ASP A 162 26.30 0.90 8.87
C ASP A 162 25.10 0.01 9.26
N CYS A 163 24.31 0.41 10.27
CA CYS A 163 23.06 -0.27 10.62
C CYS A 163 22.08 -0.16 9.44
N ASP A 164 21.82 -1.28 8.78
CA ASP A 164 21.00 -1.35 7.56
C ASP A 164 19.58 -0.83 7.81
N ARG A 165 18.94 -1.25 8.90
CA ARG A 165 17.61 -0.78 9.32
C ARG A 165 17.59 0.73 9.54
N ALA A 166 18.64 1.29 10.15
CA ALA A 166 18.71 2.72 10.38
C ALA A 166 18.88 3.50 9.08
N LEU A 167 19.72 3.02 8.15
CA LEU A 167 19.87 3.63 6.82
C LEU A 167 18.54 3.59 6.03
N TYR A 168 17.78 2.51 6.15
CA TYR A 168 16.46 2.39 5.56
C TYR A 168 15.47 3.40 6.13
N VAL A 169 15.40 3.52 7.46
CA VAL A 169 14.52 4.50 8.12
C VAL A 169 14.94 5.93 7.76
N LYS A 170 16.25 6.19 7.62
CA LYS A 170 16.77 7.48 7.17
C LYS A 170 16.31 7.82 5.76
N SER A 171 16.30 6.85 4.83
CA SER A 171 15.80 7.11 3.48
C SER A 171 14.32 7.48 3.48
N LEU A 172 13.49 6.78 4.26
CA LEU A 172 12.07 7.12 4.43
C LEU A 172 11.89 8.53 5.00
N TYR A 173 12.69 8.89 6.02
CA TYR A 173 12.64 10.22 6.62
C TYR A 173 13.06 11.32 5.63
N LEU A 174 14.07 11.07 4.79
CA LEU A 174 14.53 12.02 3.77
C LEU A 174 13.51 12.18 2.64
N GLU A 175 12.86 11.09 2.24
CA GLU A 175 11.77 11.08 1.26
C GLU A 175 10.60 11.95 1.73
N GLU A 176 10.16 11.79 2.97
CA GLU A 176 9.10 12.61 3.58
C GLU A 176 9.44 14.11 3.59
N LEU A 177 10.73 14.46 3.63
CA LEU A 177 11.21 15.84 3.54
C LEU A 177 11.38 16.34 2.10
N GLY A 178 11.05 15.52 1.09
CA GLY A 178 11.26 15.82 -0.33
C GLY A 178 12.72 15.77 -0.78
N ARG A 179 13.63 15.24 0.04
CA ARG A 179 15.07 15.14 -0.24
C ARG A 179 15.39 13.82 -0.94
N ILE A 180 14.77 13.62 -2.12
CA ILE A 180 14.76 12.35 -2.85
C ILE A 180 16.17 11.87 -3.22
N GLU A 181 17.06 12.75 -3.68
CA GLU A 181 18.44 12.37 -4.04
C GLU A 181 19.20 11.78 -2.84
N GLU A 182 19.15 12.45 -1.69
CA GLU A 182 19.82 11.97 -0.47
C GLU A 182 19.20 10.68 0.06
N ALA A 183 17.88 10.51 -0.08
CA ALA A 183 17.22 9.26 0.26
C ALA A 183 17.72 8.09 -0.61
N THR A 184 17.89 8.31 -1.92
CA THR A 184 18.45 7.30 -2.82
C THR A 184 19.91 6.97 -2.51
N ASP A 185 20.73 7.96 -2.12
CA ASP A 185 22.12 7.74 -1.72
C ASP A 185 22.22 6.85 -0.46
N GLU A 186 21.34 7.04 0.53
CA GLU A 186 21.30 6.21 1.74
C GLU A 186 20.85 4.77 1.42
N LEU A 187 19.89 4.59 0.51
CA LEU A 187 19.48 3.26 0.03
C LEU A 187 20.61 2.55 -0.73
N GLU A 188 21.36 3.27 -1.56
CA GLU A 188 22.53 2.71 -2.24
C GLU A 188 23.64 2.34 -1.27
N LYS A 189 23.87 3.16 -0.23
CA LYS A 189 24.80 2.83 0.85
C LYS A 189 24.35 1.57 1.58
N LEU A 190 23.06 1.46 1.91
CA LEU A 190 22.48 0.28 2.52
C LEU A 190 22.71 -0.96 1.65
N LEU A 191 22.40 -0.89 0.36
CA LEU A 191 22.57 -2.03 -0.56
C LEU A 191 24.03 -2.43 -0.81
N LYS A 192 25.01 -1.58 -0.48
CA LYS A 192 26.44 -1.97 -0.44
C LYS A 192 26.77 -2.80 0.80
N ILE A 193 26.12 -2.52 1.94
CA ILE A 193 26.29 -3.22 3.22
C ILE A 193 25.51 -4.54 3.21
N ASN A 194 24.23 -4.47 2.86
CA ASN A 194 23.31 -5.59 2.76
C ASN A 194 22.70 -5.63 1.34
N PRO A 195 23.38 -6.27 0.36
CA PRO A 195 22.88 -6.40 -1.01
C PRO A 195 21.57 -7.16 -1.15
N ALA A 196 21.16 -7.87 -0.09
CA ALA A 196 19.96 -8.69 0.01
C ALA A 196 18.85 -8.02 0.83
N SER A 197 18.97 -6.73 1.16
CA SER A 197 17.89 -6.00 1.82
C SER A 197 16.72 -5.79 0.86
N PHE A 198 15.68 -6.59 1.06
CA PHE A 198 14.48 -6.57 0.24
C PHE A 198 13.74 -5.21 0.29
N PRO A 199 13.52 -4.59 1.46
CA PRO A 199 12.85 -3.30 1.55
C PRO A 199 13.64 -2.22 0.82
N ALA A 200 14.97 -2.21 0.93
CA ALA A 200 15.81 -1.23 0.26
C ALA A 200 15.76 -1.37 -1.28
N LEU A 201 15.76 -2.60 -1.80
CA LEU A 201 15.60 -2.85 -3.24
C LEU A 201 14.27 -2.29 -3.76
N LEU A 202 13.17 -2.55 -3.06
CA LEU A 202 11.84 -2.08 -3.47
C LEU A 202 11.70 -0.57 -3.38
N GLN A 203 12.14 0.05 -2.27
CA GLN A 203 12.05 1.50 -2.12
C GLN A 203 12.90 2.22 -3.17
N LEU A 204 14.15 1.77 -3.37
CA LEU A 204 15.02 2.39 -4.37
C LEU A 204 14.48 2.19 -5.79
N ALA A 205 13.89 1.03 -6.09
CA ALA A 205 13.24 0.80 -7.37
C ALA A 205 12.07 1.77 -7.60
N ARG A 206 11.20 1.97 -6.60
CA ARG A 206 10.10 2.94 -6.68
C ARG A 206 10.63 4.36 -6.96
N MET A 207 11.59 4.82 -6.17
CA MET A 207 12.16 6.16 -6.31
C MET A 207 12.83 6.35 -7.68
N ARG A 208 13.51 5.32 -8.21
CA ARG A 208 14.11 5.36 -9.55
C ARG A 208 13.05 5.40 -10.65
N THR A 209 11.93 4.68 -10.50
CA THR A 209 10.78 4.76 -11.42
C THR A 209 10.21 6.18 -11.46
N GLU A 210 9.97 6.79 -10.29
CA GLU A 210 9.46 8.17 -10.19
C GLU A 210 10.43 9.22 -10.78
N GLN A 211 11.74 8.99 -10.67
CA GLN A 211 12.78 9.80 -11.32
C GLN A 211 12.89 9.56 -12.84
N GLY A 212 12.16 8.59 -13.39
CA GLY A 212 12.23 8.18 -14.80
C GLY A 212 13.43 7.29 -15.16
N ASP A 213 14.25 6.88 -14.18
CA ASP A 213 15.33 5.91 -14.39
C ASP A 213 14.81 4.47 -14.33
N VAL A 214 13.98 4.16 -15.33
CA VAL A 214 13.28 2.88 -15.46
C VAL A 214 14.24 1.70 -15.58
N GLU A 215 15.39 1.88 -16.22
CA GLU A 215 16.37 0.81 -16.42
C GLU A 215 17.02 0.38 -15.09
N SER A 216 17.38 1.35 -14.23
CA SER A 216 17.88 1.04 -12.89
C SER A 216 16.80 0.42 -12.01
N ALA A 217 15.57 0.93 -12.08
CA ALA A 217 14.43 0.38 -11.34
C ALA A 217 14.19 -1.10 -11.69
N LYS A 218 14.16 -1.44 -12.98
CA LYS A 218 14.03 -2.84 -13.44
C LYS A 218 15.13 -3.74 -12.89
N LYS A 219 16.40 -3.33 -12.94
CA LYS A 219 17.52 -4.12 -12.39
C LYS A 219 17.38 -4.37 -10.89
N LEU A 220 16.88 -3.40 -10.13
CA LEU A 220 16.64 -3.54 -8.70
C LEU A 220 15.49 -4.53 -8.43
N LEU A 221 14.42 -4.47 -9.21
CA LEU A 221 13.30 -5.41 -9.12
C LEU A 221 13.68 -6.82 -9.58
N ASP A 222 14.50 -6.96 -10.63
CA ASP A 222 15.03 -8.26 -11.06
C ASP A 222 15.90 -8.88 -9.96
N ARG A 223 16.71 -8.08 -9.25
CA ARG A 223 17.44 -8.56 -8.07
C ARG A 223 16.50 -9.03 -6.97
N ALA A 224 15.44 -8.28 -6.69
CA ALA A 224 14.42 -8.65 -5.71
C ALA A 224 13.74 -9.98 -6.10
N LEU A 225 13.32 -10.13 -7.37
CA LEU A 225 12.68 -11.35 -7.87
C LEU A 225 13.62 -12.54 -8.02
N ASN A 226 14.92 -12.33 -8.18
CA ASN A 226 15.90 -13.42 -8.09
C ASN A 226 16.00 -13.98 -6.65
N MET A 227 15.66 -13.18 -5.64
CA MET A 227 15.66 -13.59 -4.23
C MET A 227 14.32 -14.18 -3.80
N ASP A 228 13.21 -13.59 -4.26
CA ASP A 228 11.85 -14.10 -4.09
C ASP A 228 11.08 -13.95 -5.41
N PRO A 229 11.05 -15.00 -6.25
CA PRO A 229 10.37 -14.97 -7.55
C PRO A 229 8.85 -14.77 -7.45
N ALA A 230 8.28 -14.98 -6.27
CA ALA A 230 6.85 -14.88 -5.99
C ALA A 230 6.52 -13.68 -5.11
N HIS A 231 7.37 -12.63 -5.11
CA HIS A 231 7.09 -11.44 -4.31
C HIS A 231 6.05 -10.52 -4.99
N PRO A 232 4.85 -10.35 -4.41
CA PRO A 232 3.72 -9.68 -5.09
C PRO A 232 4.00 -8.20 -5.39
N ILE A 233 4.64 -7.47 -4.47
CA ILE A 233 4.95 -6.05 -4.66
C ILE A 233 5.97 -5.85 -5.79
N ALA A 234 6.96 -6.75 -5.91
CA ALA A 234 8.01 -6.62 -6.91
C ALA A 234 7.46 -6.93 -8.32
N LEU A 235 6.61 -7.96 -8.41
CA LEU A 235 5.87 -8.28 -9.63
C LEU A 235 4.94 -7.14 -10.04
N SER A 236 4.15 -6.59 -9.10
CA SER A 236 3.30 -5.43 -9.38
C SER A 236 4.11 -4.24 -9.88
N ALA A 237 5.21 -3.90 -9.22
CA ALA A 237 6.05 -2.76 -9.59
C ALA A 237 6.67 -2.93 -10.99
N LEU A 238 7.07 -4.15 -11.37
CA LEU A 238 7.47 -4.41 -12.77
C LEU A 238 6.29 -4.25 -13.73
N GLY A 239 5.10 -4.73 -13.37
CA GLY A 239 3.89 -4.53 -14.15
C GLY A 239 3.60 -3.05 -14.40
N ASP A 240 3.69 -2.23 -13.35
CA ASP A 240 3.51 -0.77 -13.42
C ASP A 240 4.56 -0.14 -14.34
N ILE A 241 5.84 -0.52 -14.20
CA ILE A 241 6.90 -0.04 -15.09
C ILE A 241 6.63 -0.42 -16.56
N PHE A 242 6.19 -1.65 -16.83
CA PHE A 242 5.89 -2.07 -18.20
C PHE A 242 4.65 -1.36 -18.75
N TYR A 243 3.68 -1.03 -17.90
CA TYR A 243 2.51 -0.24 -18.27
C TYR A 243 2.90 1.18 -18.69
N GLU A 244 3.74 1.86 -17.90
CA GLU A 244 4.26 3.21 -18.21
C GLU A 244 5.13 3.25 -19.48
N LEU A 245 5.71 2.12 -19.87
CA LEU A 245 6.46 1.97 -21.13
C LEU A 245 5.58 1.61 -22.33
N ASP A 246 4.25 1.66 -22.19
CA ASP A 246 3.26 1.21 -23.17
C ASP A 246 3.41 -0.26 -23.60
N GLN A 247 4.05 -1.08 -22.78
CA GLN A 247 4.26 -2.52 -23.00
C GLN A 247 3.19 -3.32 -22.25
N TYR A 248 1.93 -3.11 -22.61
CA TYR A 248 0.78 -3.59 -21.84
C TYR A 248 0.68 -5.12 -21.74
N GLU A 249 1.11 -5.88 -22.76
CA GLU A 249 1.16 -7.35 -22.67
C GLU A 249 2.18 -7.84 -21.62
N SER A 250 3.31 -7.16 -21.51
CA SER A 250 4.31 -7.43 -20.46
C SER A 250 3.75 -7.03 -19.10
N ALA A 251 3.06 -5.90 -18.99
CA ALA A 251 2.40 -5.49 -17.76
C ALA A 251 1.39 -6.53 -17.28
N LEU A 252 0.51 -7.00 -18.17
CA LEU A 252 -0.45 -8.07 -17.91
C LEU A 252 0.23 -9.35 -17.43
N TYR A 253 1.36 -9.75 -18.03
CA TYR A 253 2.12 -10.92 -17.59
C TYR A 253 2.56 -10.83 -16.13
N TYR A 254 3.06 -9.66 -15.70
CA TYR A 254 3.49 -9.46 -14.31
C TYR A 254 2.32 -9.30 -13.35
N PHE A 255 1.25 -8.60 -13.74
CA PHE A 255 0.03 -8.52 -12.95
C PHE A 255 -0.62 -9.89 -12.77
N ASP A 256 -0.65 -10.73 -13.80
CA ASP A 256 -1.15 -12.11 -13.73
C ASP A 256 -0.31 -12.99 -12.79
N LYS A 257 1.01 -12.83 -12.80
CA LYS A 257 1.87 -13.50 -11.82
C LYS A 257 1.57 -13.05 -10.40
N ALA A 258 1.43 -11.74 -10.17
CA ALA A 258 1.12 -11.19 -8.85
C ALA A 258 -0.26 -11.66 -8.35
N LEU A 259 -1.26 -11.68 -9.23
CA LEU A 259 -2.60 -12.23 -8.95
C LEU A 259 -2.59 -13.74 -8.75
N GLY A 260 -1.66 -14.47 -9.35
CA GLY A 260 -1.45 -15.90 -9.09
C GLY A 260 -1.04 -16.19 -7.64
N ILE A 261 -0.42 -15.20 -6.97
CA ILE A 261 -0.02 -15.28 -5.55
C ILE A 261 -1.14 -14.78 -4.64
N ASN A 262 -1.67 -13.59 -4.93
CA ASN A 262 -2.79 -13.02 -4.18
C ASN A 262 -3.96 -12.68 -5.14
N PRO A 263 -4.87 -13.65 -5.39
CA PRO A 263 -5.97 -13.48 -6.32
C PRO A 263 -7.06 -12.51 -5.83
N ASP A 264 -7.04 -12.17 -4.53
CA ASP A 264 -8.04 -11.32 -3.90
C ASP A 264 -7.55 -9.86 -3.77
N PHE A 265 -6.37 -9.52 -4.31
CA PHE A 265 -5.86 -8.15 -4.25
C PHE A 265 -6.55 -7.25 -5.28
N SER A 266 -7.56 -6.51 -4.83
CA SER A 266 -8.41 -5.65 -5.68
C SER A 266 -7.63 -4.66 -6.55
N GLU A 267 -6.60 -4.02 -6.01
CA GLU A 267 -5.79 -3.03 -6.75
C GLU A 267 -5.11 -3.63 -8.00
N LEU A 268 -4.62 -4.88 -7.93
CA LEU A 268 -4.05 -5.56 -9.09
C LEU A 268 -5.08 -5.84 -10.18
N TRP A 269 -6.34 -6.10 -9.80
CA TRP A 269 -7.43 -6.25 -10.77
C TRP A 269 -7.76 -4.93 -11.47
N VAL A 270 -7.67 -3.79 -10.77
CA VAL A 270 -7.76 -2.46 -11.37
C VAL A 270 -6.64 -2.26 -12.40
N LYS A 271 -5.38 -2.47 -12.00
CA LYS A 271 -4.21 -2.35 -12.89
C LYS A 271 -4.30 -3.25 -14.12
N LYS A 272 -4.79 -4.48 -13.94
CA LYS A 272 -5.07 -5.41 -15.05
C LYS A 272 -6.17 -4.88 -15.97
N GLY A 273 -7.22 -4.29 -15.42
CA GLY A 273 -8.28 -3.62 -16.18
C GLY A 273 -7.74 -2.46 -17.01
N ASP A 274 -6.89 -1.61 -16.43
CA ASP A 274 -6.24 -0.48 -17.11
C ASP A 274 -5.38 -0.96 -18.29
N ALA A 275 -4.57 -2.00 -18.08
CA ALA A 275 -3.77 -2.62 -19.15
C ALA A 275 -4.65 -3.19 -20.29
N HIS A 276 -5.78 -3.82 -19.95
CA HIS A 276 -6.74 -4.26 -20.96
C HIS A 276 -7.42 -3.09 -21.70
N MET A 277 -7.72 -2.00 -21.00
CA MET A 277 -8.26 -0.77 -21.62
C MET A 277 -7.28 -0.17 -22.62
N ALA A 278 -6.00 -0.10 -22.27
CA ALA A 278 -4.94 0.38 -23.15
C ALA A 278 -4.80 -0.48 -24.42
N LEU A 279 -5.00 -1.80 -24.29
CA LEU A 279 -5.07 -2.76 -25.41
C LEU A 279 -6.41 -2.76 -26.16
N ARG A 280 -7.38 -1.93 -25.76
CA ARG A 280 -8.76 -1.90 -26.30
C ARG A 280 -9.51 -3.22 -26.14
N ALA A 281 -9.12 -4.02 -25.15
CA ALA A 281 -9.75 -5.28 -24.77
C ALA A 281 -10.88 -5.02 -23.75
N THR A 282 -11.94 -4.36 -24.22
CA THR A 282 -13.02 -3.80 -23.36
C THR A 282 -13.75 -4.86 -22.52
N GLU A 283 -13.95 -6.07 -23.04
CA GLU A 283 -14.61 -7.16 -22.29
C GLU A 283 -13.74 -7.66 -21.13
N GLN A 284 -12.44 -7.82 -21.37
CA GLN A 284 -11.48 -8.23 -20.36
C GLN A 284 -11.30 -7.15 -19.28
N ALA A 285 -11.27 -5.88 -19.68
CA ALA A 285 -11.26 -4.76 -18.74
C ALA A 285 -12.51 -4.76 -17.84
N HIS A 286 -13.70 -5.01 -18.42
CA HIS A 286 -14.96 -5.09 -17.68
C HIS A 286 -14.91 -6.18 -16.61
N ASN A 287 -14.51 -7.39 -16.99
CA ASN A 287 -14.38 -8.50 -16.06
C ASN A 287 -13.37 -8.20 -14.95
N ALA A 288 -12.27 -7.49 -15.25
CA ALA A 288 -11.26 -7.13 -14.28
C ALA A 288 -11.76 -6.07 -13.27
N TYR A 289 -12.38 -4.99 -13.72
CA TYR A 289 -12.94 -3.97 -12.81
C TYR A 289 -14.13 -4.49 -12.00
N GLU A 290 -15.01 -5.31 -12.58
CA GLU A 290 -16.09 -5.95 -11.84
C GLU A 290 -15.52 -6.87 -10.74
N LYS A 291 -14.46 -7.62 -11.06
CA LYS A 291 -13.77 -8.46 -10.08
C LYS A 291 -13.16 -7.62 -8.95
N ALA A 292 -12.50 -6.51 -9.26
CA ALA A 292 -11.94 -5.59 -8.26
C ALA A 292 -13.01 -5.10 -7.28
N VAL A 293 -14.13 -4.57 -7.80
CA VAL A 293 -15.26 -4.09 -7.00
C VAL A 293 -15.90 -5.21 -6.16
N SER A 294 -15.98 -6.42 -6.70
CA SER A 294 -16.55 -7.57 -5.98
C SER A 294 -15.68 -8.05 -4.81
N LEU A 295 -14.36 -7.93 -4.96
CA LEU A 295 -13.37 -8.35 -3.97
C LEU A 295 -13.26 -7.32 -2.84
N ASP A 296 -13.29 -6.04 -3.20
CA ASP A 296 -13.19 -4.94 -2.25
C ASP A 296 -14.21 -3.85 -2.59
N PRO A 297 -15.41 -3.91 -1.97
CA PRO A 297 -16.43 -2.89 -2.14
C PRO A 297 -16.06 -1.52 -1.58
N GLU A 298 -14.99 -1.40 -0.79
CA GLU A 298 -14.49 -0.14 -0.23
C GLU A 298 -13.42 0.51 -1.10
N ASN A 299 -12.98 -0.15 -2.18
CA ASN A 299 -12.04 0.42 -3.14
C ASN A 299 -12.72 1.43 -4.08
N ALA A 300 -12.65 2.71 -3.75
CA ALA A 300 -13.28 3.79 -4.51
C ALA A 300 -12.74 3.90 -5.95
N THR A 301 -11.43 3.70 -6.15
CA THR A 301 -10.79 3.69 -7.47
C THR A 301 -11.35 2.58 -8.37
N ALA A 302 -11.59 1.38 -7.84
CA ALA A 302 -12.20 0.28 -8.59
C ALA A 302 -13.62 0.64 -9.06
N TRP A 303 -14.41 1.29 -8.20
CA TRP A 303 -15.73 1.81 -8.57
C TRP A 303 -15.64 2.86 -9.67
N MET A 304 -14.71 3.82 -9.55
CA MET A 304 -14.50 4.85 -10.58
C MET A 304 -14.17 4.21 -11.93
N LYS A 305 -13.17 3.32 -12.00
CA LYS A 305 -12.75 2.67 -13.25
C LYS A 305 -13.85 1.82 -13.88
N ASN A 306 -14.64 1.11 -13.06
CA ASN A 306 -15.81 0.41 -13.56
C ASN A 306 -16.86 1.38 -14.13
N GLY A 307 -17.09 2.51 -13.45
CA GLY A 307 -17.99 3.58 -13.90
C GLY A 307 -17.56 4.21 -15.23
N GLU A 308 -16.27 4.51 -15.39
CA GLU A 308 -15.68 5.01 -16.63
C GLU A 308 -15.96 4.06 -17.80
N LEU A 309 -15.72 2.76 -17.59
CA LEU A 309 -15.95 1.74 -18.60
C LEU A 309 -17.44 1.59 -18.96
N LEU A 310 -18.32 1.58 -17.96
CA LEU A 310 -19.78 1.51 -18.18
C LEU A 310 -20.28 2.75 -18.94
N ALA A 311 -19.72 3.93 -18.66
CA ALA A 311 -20.02 5.15 -19.40
C ALA A 311 -19.59 5.04 -20.87
N LEU A 312 -18.39 4.48 -21.15
CA LEU A 312 -17.91 4.22 -22.51
C LEU A 312 -18.78 3.20 -23.26
N GLN A 313 -19.32 2.20 -22.55
CA GLN A 313 -20.27 1.22 -23.10
C GLN A 313 -21.69 1.79 -23.30
N GLY A 314 -21.96 2.99 -22.77
CA GLY A 314 -23.25 3.68 -22.89
C GLY A 314 -24.24 3.38 -21.77
N ASP A 315 -23.90 2.54 -20.79
CA ASP A 315 -24.73 2.34 -19.59
C ASP A 315 -24.48 3.46 -18.57
N ARG A 316 -25.00 4.63 -18.90
CA ARG A 316 -24.92 5.83 -18.05
C ARG A 316 -25.55 5.62 -16.68
N SER A 317 -26.55 4.74 -16.58
CA SER A 317 -27.27 4.52 -15.33
C SER A 317 -26.45 3.74 -14.32
N ALA A 318 -25.74 2.70 -14.78
CA ALA A 318 -24.81 1.95 -13.97
C ALA A 318 -23.56 2.78 -13.64
N ALA A 319 -23.03 3.52 -14.62
CA ALA A 319 -21.88 4.41 -14.41
C ALA A 319 -22.13 5.46 -13.31
N LEU A 320 -23.30 6.11 -13.31
CA LEU A 320 -23.66 7.07 -12.25
C LEU A 320 -23.66 6.42 -10.86
N LYS A 321 -24.20 5.19 -10.73
CA LYS A 321 -24.16 4.48 -9.44
C LYS A 321 -22.74 4.18 -8.98
N CYS A 322 -21.86 3.80 -9.91
CA CYS A 322 -20.45 3.57 -9.59
C CYS A 322 -19.76 4.85 -9.08
N TYR A 323 -19.97 5.99 -9.75
CA TYR A 323 -19.44 7.26 -9.29
C TYR A 323 -20.06 7.71 -7.96
N ASP A 324 -21.36 7.51 -7.75
CA ASP A 324 -22.02 7.80 -6.47
C ASP A 324 -21.37 7.01 -5.32
N THR A 325 -21.08 5.72 -5.54
CA THR A 325 -20.37 4.89 -4.56
C THR A 325 -18.95 5.39 -4.33
N ALA A 326 -18.17 5.66 -5.38
CA ALA A 326 -16.80 6.17 -5.25
C ALA A 326 -16.74 7.47 -4.44
N ILE A 327 -17.61 8.44 -4.75
CA ILE A 327 -17.72 9.72 -4.02
C ILE A 327 -18.16 9.50 -2.56
N SER A 328 -18.99 8.50 -2.28
CA SER A 328 -19.41 8.20 -0.90
C SER A 328 -18.29 7.60 -0.06
N LEU A 329 -17.35 6.90 -0.68
CA LEU A 329 -16.20 6.27 -0.03
C LEU A 329 -15.08 7.29 0.22
N GLU A 330 -14.76 8.11 -0.78
CA GLU A 330 -13.73 9.16 -0.70
C GLU A 330 -14.28 10.50 -1.21
N PRO A 331 -15.01 11.27 -0.37
CA PRO A 331 -15.62 12.52 -0.78
C PRO A 331 -14.61 13.64 -1.09
N GLU A 332 -13.38 13.52 -0.59
CA GLU A 332 -12.27 14.43 -0.85
C GLU A 332 -11.54 14.17 -2.17
N ASN A 333 -11.87 13.11 -2.91
CA ASN A 333 -11.26 12.86 -4.21
C ASN A 333 -12.00 13.62 -5.32
N ALA A 334 -11.39 14.73 -5.78
CA ALA A 334 -11.98 15.63 -6.76
C ALA A 334 -12.25 14.97 -8.12
N GLU A 335 -11.47 13.94 -8.48
CA GLU A 335 -11.60 13.24 -9.75
C GLU A 335 -12.97 12.54 -9.87
N PHE A 336 -13.46 11.93 -8.80
CA PHE A 336 -14.73 11.19 -8.84
C PHE A 336 -15.92 12.11 -9.15
N ALA A 337 -15.96 13.27 -8.48
CA ALA A 337 -16.96 14.29 -8.76
C ALA A 337 -16.78 14.87 -10.18
N HIS A 338 -15.55 15.11 -10.63
CA HIS A 338 -15.28 15.56 -12.00
C HIS A 338 -15.85 14.59 -13.04
N GLN A 339 -15.56 13.29 -12.92
CA GLN A 339 -16.01 12.28 -13.88
C GLN A 339 -17.54 12.14 -13.90
N ARG A 340 -18.19 12.20 -12.73
CA ARG A 340 -19.67 12.23 -12.65
C ARG A 340 -20.24 13.48 -13.30
N GLY A 341 -19.62 14.64 -13.09
CA GLY A 341 -20.00 15.91 -13.71
C GLY A 341 -19.92 15.86 -15.23
N MET A 342 -18.84 15.29 -15.78
CA MET A 342 -18.69 15.07 -17.22
C MET A 342 -19.78 14.16 -17.79
N LEU A 343 -20.15 13.10 -17.07
CA LEU A 343 -21.26 12.22 -17.44
C LEU A 343 -22.61 12.96 -17.41
N HIS A 344 -22.81 13.87 -16.46
CA HIS A 344 -23.99 14.73 -16.39
C HIS A 344 -24.05 15.75 -17.54
N ILE A 345 -22.93 16.35 -17.97
CA ILE A 345 -22.89 17.17 -19.19
C ILE A 345 -23.35 16.34 -20.39
N ALA A 346 -22.78 15.13 -20.57
CA ALA A 346 -23.14 14.25 -21.69
C ALA A 346 -24.61 13.79 -21.66
N ALA A 347 -25.24 13.79 -20.49
CA ALA A 347 -26.65 13.52 -20.30
C ALA A 347 -27.57 14.77 -20.41
N GLY A 348 -27.00 15.96 -20.58
CA GLY A 348 -27.72 17.24 -20.59
C GLY A 348 -28.24 17.69 -19.23
N LYS A 349 -27.78 17.09 -18.13
CA LYS A 349 -28.15 17.43 -16.74
C LYS A 349 -27.21 18.49 -16.19
N LEU A 350 -27.30 19.70 -16.74
CA LEU A 350 -26.33 20.77 -16.50
C LEU A 350 -26.31 21.25 -15.03
N GLU A 351 -27.46 21.30 -14.36
CA GLU A 351 -27.52 21.69 -12.94
C GLU A 351 -26.83 20.66 -12.05
N SER A 352 -26.96 19.36 -12.34
CA SER A 352 -26.26 18.31 -11.62
C SER A 352 -24.76 18.35 -11.89
N ALA A 353 -24.35 18.59 -13.15
CA ALA A 353 -22.95 18.78 -13.50
C ALA A 353 -22.33 19.98 -12.76
N LEU A 354 -23.07 21.07 -12.59
CA LEU A 354 -22.60 22.24 -11.85
C LEU A 354 -22.30 21.90 -10.38
N ILE A 355 -23.18 21.14 -9.73
CA ILE A 355 -22.97 20.66 -8.35
C ILE A 355 -21.71 19.79 -8.27
N ASP A 356 -21.50 18.90 -9.24
CA ASP A 356 -20.33 18.02 -9.28
C ASP A 356 -19.03 18.79 -9.44
N PHE A 357 -18.98 19.82 -10.29
CA PHE A 357 -17.79 20.67 -10.40
C PHE A 357 -17.60 21.57 -9.17
N ASP A 358 -18.67 21.98 -8.47
CA ASP A 358 -18.56 22.66 -7.18
C ASP A 358 -17.93 21.72 -6.11
N LEU A 359 -18.32 20.44 -6.09
CA LEU A 359 -17.72 19.42 -5.21
C LEU A 359 -16.24 19.20 -5.54
N ALA A 360 -15.91 19.00 -6.82
CA ALA A 360 -14.54 18.81 -7.25
C ALA A 360 -13.65 20.01 -6.91
N LEU A 361 -14.14 21.24 -7.07
CA LEU A 361 -13.42 22.45 -6.67
C LEU A 361 -13.26 22.62 -5.16
N ALA A 362 -14.22 22.15 -4.38
CA ALA A 362 -14.09 22.17 -2.92
C ALA A 362 -13.01 21.20 -2.43
N ALA A 363 -12.88 20.06 -3.11
CA ALA A 363 -11.86 19.05 -2.84
C ALA A 363 -10.46 19.49 -3.33
N GLU A 364 -10.36 19.99 -4.57
CA GLU A 364 -9.10 20.46 -5.15
C GLU A 364 -9.24 21.88 -5.75
N PRO A 365 -9.11 22.93 -4.93
CA PRO A 365 -9.28 24.31 -5.40
C PRO A 365 -8.19 24.79 -6.37
N SER A 366 -7.04 24.12 -6.39
CA SER A 366 -5.88 24.51 -7.19
C SER A 366 -5.87 23.95 -8.61
N ASP A 367 -6.64 22.90 -8.91
CA ASP A 367 -6.69 22.36 -10.27
C ASP A 367 -7.61 23.24 -11.16
N PRO A 368 -7.05 23.93 -12.18
CA PRO A 368 -7.84 24.74 -13.10
C PRO A 368 -8.84 23.93 -13.95
N THR A 369 -8.72 22.60 -14.05
CA THR A 369 -9.62 21.79 -14.88
C THR A 369 -11.06 21.81 -14.38
N HIS A 370 -11.28 21.71 -13.06
CA HIS A 370 -12.63 21.69 -12.49
C HIS A 370 -13.35 23.03 -12.70
N ILE A 371 -12.65 24.15 -12.49
CA ILE A 371 -13.22 25.49 -12.68
C ILE A 371 -13.47 25.81 -14.15
N TYR A 372 -12.63 25.28 -15.03
CA TYR A 372 -12.81 25.38 -16.47
C TYR A 372 -14.11 24.69 -16.91
N GLN A 373 -14.34 23.45 -16.46
CA GLN A 373 -15.58 22.73 -16.77
C GLN A 373 -16.81 23.41 -16.15
N ARG A 374 -16.68 23.91 -14.92
CA ARG A 374 -17.72 24.71 -14.27
C ARG A 374 -18.12 25.93 -15.10
N ALA A 375 -17.14 26.66 -15.64
CA ALA A 375 -17.41 27.83 -16.48
C ALA A 375 -18.15 27.46 -17.78
N ILE A 376 -17.79 26.34 -18.41
CA ILE A 376 -18.52 25.78 -19.56
C ILE A 376 -19.98 25.48 -19.20
N VAL A 377 -20.22 24.81 -18.09
CA VAL A 377 -21.59 24.48 -17.65
C VAL A 377 -22.42 25.75 -17.42
N LEU A 378 -21.84 26.79 -16.84
CA LEU A 378 -22.53 28.08 -16.64
C LEU A 378 -22.86 28.79 -17.96
N GLU A 379 -22.01 28.70 -19.00
CA GLU A 379 -22.35 29.17 -20.34
C GLU A 379 -23.54 28.39 -20.92
N LEU A 380 -23.53 27.06 -20.78
CA LEU A 380 -24.60 26.19 -21.29
C LEU A 380 -25.93 26.40 -20.55
N LEU A 381 -25.89 26.84 -19.28
CA LEU A 381 -27.04 27.22 -18.47
C LEU A 381 -27.54 28.65 -18.71
N ASP A 382 -26.91 29.41 -19.62
CA ASP A 382 -27.21 30.83 -19.87
C ASP A 382 -27.08 31.71 -18.61
N ARG A 383 -26.01 31.50 -17.83
CA ARG A 383 -25.65 32.28 -16.62
C ARG A 383 -24.39 33.13 -16.86
N PRO A 384 -24.45 34.16 -17.74
CA PRO A 384 -23.27 34.84 -18.28
C PRO A 384 -22.42 35.56 -17.22
N GLU A 385 -23.05 36.18 -16.23
CA GLU A 385 -22.33 36.91 -15.16
C GLU A 385 -21.50 35.97 -14.29
N GLU A 386 -22.02 34.79 -13.98
CA GLU A 386 -21.31 33.78 -13.19
C GLU A 386 -20.25 33.08 -14.03
N ALA A 387 -20.57 32.75 -15.28
CA ALA A 387 -19.62 32.19 -16.24
C ALA A 387 -18.40 33.10 -16.41
N LYS A 388 -18.63 34.41 -16.59
CA LYS A 388 -17.55 35.40 -16.73
C LYS A 388 -16.60 35.42 -15.53
N ARG A 389 -17.13 35.50 -14.30
CA ARG A 389 -16.31 35.47 -13.08
C ARG A 389 -15.53 34.16 -12.98
N THR A 390 -16.17 33.05 -13.33
CA THR A 390 -15.55 31.71 -13.29
C THR A 390 -14.41 31.61 -14.31
N TRP A 391 -14.58 32.17 -15.51
CA TRP A 391 -13.52 32.24 -16.53
C TRP A 391 -12.33 33.10 -16.12
N GLU A 392 -12.56 34.20 -15.41
CA GLU A 392 -11.49 35.04 -14.89
C GLU A 392 -10.64 34.30 -13.85
N ILE A 393 -11.27 33.54 -12.95
CA ILE A 393 -10.55 32.70 -11.98
C ILE A 393 -9.81 31.56 -12.69
N ALA A 394 -10.45 30.89 -13.65
CA ALA A 394 -9.83 29.82 -14.44
C ALA A 394 -8.59 30.32 -15.20
N ARG A 395 -8.64 31.54 -15.76
CA ARG A 395 -7.49 32.19 -16.38
C ARG A 395 -6.33 32.30 -15.39
N ASP A 396 -6.58 32.86 -14.21
CA ASP A 396 -5.53 33.13 -13.22
C ASP A 396 -4.85 31.84 -12.74
N LEU A 397 -5.63 30.77 -12.55
CA LEU A 397 -5.09 29.45 -12.22
C LEU A 397 -4.25 28.88 -13.36
N TYR A 398 -4.73 28.93 -14.61
CA TYR A 398 -3.94 28.48 -15.77
C TYR A 398 -2.65 29.31 -15.98
N GLU A 399 -2.66 30.60 -15.67
CA GLU A 399 -1.44 31.43 -15.68
C GLU A 399 -0.46 30.98 -14.59
N SER A 400 -0.95 30.69 -13.37
CA SER A 400 -0.09 30.23 -12.28
C SER A 400 0.59 28.89 -12.55
N ILE A 401 -0.05 28.00 -13.31
CA ILE A 401 0.54 26.70 -13.71
C ILE A 401 1.31 26.78 -15.03
N GLY A 402 1.54 27.98 -15.57
CA GLY A 402 2.36 28.18 -16.77
C GLY A 402 1.71 27.70 -18.07
N ASN A 403 0.37 27.70 -18.16
CA ASN A 403 -0.38 27.35 -19.37
C ASN A 403 -1.03 28.59 -20.03
N PRO A 404 -0.24 29.45 -20.71
CA PRO A 404 -0.73 30.71 -21.26
C PRO A 404 -1.75 30.51 -22.38
N ASN A 405 -1.73 29.37 -23.08
CA ASN A 405 -2.69 29.06 -24.14
C ASN A 405 -4.10 28.87 -23.56
N LYS A 406 -4.24 28.09 -22.50
CA LYS A 406 -5.52 27.91 -21.80
C LYS A 406 -5.97 29.19 -21.10
N ALA A 407 -5.06 29.94 -20.50
CA ALA A 407 -5.37 31.25 -19.92
C ALA A 407 -5.92 32.23 -20.97
N ALA A 408 -5.29 32.30 -22.15
CA ALA A 408 -5.76 33.14 -23.25
C ALA A 408 -7.15 32.71 -23.75
N GLU A 409 -7.42 31.40 -23.81
CA GLU A 409 -8.75 30.86 -24.12
C GLU A 409 -9.80 31.34 -23.11
N CYS A 410 -9.52 31.19 -21.81
CA CYS A 410 -10.40 31.63 -20.73
C CYS A 410 -10.68 33.15 -20.81
N SER A 411 -9.63 33.94 -21.05
CA SER A 411 -9.73 35.40 -21.24
C SER A 411 -10.60 35.76 -22.44
N ALA A 412 -10.47 35.04 -23.55
CA ALA A 412 -11.30 35.26 -24.73
C ALA A 412 -12.79 34.92 -24.47
N ARG A 413 -13.08 33.84 -23.75
CA ARG A 413 -14.46 33.47 -23.37
C ARG A 413 -15.07 34.50 -22.42
N ALA A 414 -14.35 34.90 -21.37
CA ALA A 414 -14.80 35.95 -20.44
C ALA A 414 -15.19 37.25 -21.15
N ARG A 415 -14.41 37.67 -22.17
CA ARG A 415 -14.70 38.87 -22.97
C ARG A 415 -15.94 38.75 -23.86
N ARG A 416 -16.31 37.55 -24.30
CA ARG A 416 -17.51 37.32 -25.13
C ARG A 416 -18.81 37.40 -24.33
N LEU A 417 -18.72 37.24 -23.02
CA LEU A 417 -19.85 37.29 -22.08
C LEU A 417 -20.08 38.70 -21.51
N ALA A 418 -19.28 39.69 -21.93
CA ALA A 418 -19.43 41.11 -21.60
C ALA A 418 -20.18 41.84 -22.72
#